data_AF-Q5WD49-F1
#
_entry.id   AF-Q5WD49-F1
#
_cell.length_a   1.000
_cell.length_b   1.000
_cell.length_c   1.000
_cell.angle_alpha   90.00
_cell.angle_beta   90.00
_cell.angle_gamma   90.00
#
_symmetry.space_group_name_H-M   'P 1'
#
loop_
_entity.id
_entity.type
_entity.pdbx_description
1 polymer ?
#
loop_
_entity_poly.entity_id
_entity_poly.type
_entity_poly.pdbx_seq_one_letter_code
_entity_poly.pdbx_strand_id
1 'polypeptide(L)'
;MKIPPKMSVSYFMGYLKGKSSLMIHDRHANLKYNHGNRTFWAKGYYVSTVGLNQKTIEKYIREQEAEDRLRDQMTKREYVDPFKDK
;
A
#
# COMPACT_ATOMS: atom_id res chain seq x y z
N MET A 1 7.71 -12.93 7.65
CA MET A 1 6.28 -13.29 7.83
C MET A 1 6.12 -14.76 7.46
N LYS A 2 5.37 -15.55 8.24
CA LYS A 2 5.11 -16.97 7.94
C LYS A 2 3.60 -17.15 7.76
N ILE A 3 3.17 -17.71 6.63
CA ILE A 3 1.75 -17.98 6.34
C ILE A 3 1.55 -19.50 6.32
N PRO A 4 0.55 -20.04 7.03
CA PRO A 4 0.23 -21.47 6.95
C PRO A 4 -0.10 -21.89 5.49
N PRO A 5 0.37 -23.06 5.01
CA PRO A 5 0.12 -23.50 3.63
C PRO A 5 -1.37 -23.65 3.27
N LYS A 6 -2.22 -23.90 4.29
CA LYS A 6 -3.68 -24.02 4.14
C LYS A 6 -4.37 -22.69 3.84
N MET A 7 -3.67 -21.57 4.02
CA MET A 7 -4.21 -20.23 3.83
C MET A 7 -3.66 -19.63 2.54
N SER A 8 -4.56 -19.14 1.68
CA SER A 8 -4.14 -18.41 0.49
C SER A 8 -3.42 -17.11 0.87
N VAL A 9 -2.32 -16.83 0.18
CA VAL A 9 -1.58 -15.57 0.29
C VAL A 9 -2.49 -14.38 -0.03
N SER A 10 -3.35 -14.49 -1.04
CA SER A 10 -4.26 -13.40 -1.44
C SER A 10 -5.27 -13.07 -0.34
N TYR A 11 -5.80 -14.10 0.32
CA TYR A 11 -6.71 -13.94 1.46
C TYR A 11 -6.01 -13.24 2.62
N PHE A 12 -4.82 -13.72 2.99
CA PHE A 12 -4.05 -13.12 4.08
C PHE A 12 -3.68 -11.66 3.80
N MET A 13 -3.22 -11.35 2.58
CA MET A 13 -2.88 -9.98 2.19
C MET A 13 -4.10 -9.06 2.16
N GLY A 14 -5.25 -9.55 1.70
CA GLY A 14 -6.51 -8.81 1.74
C GLY A 14 -6.92 -8.46 3.18
N TYR A 15 -6.88 -9.44 4.08
CA TYR A 15 -7.16 -9.23 5.50
C TYR A 15 -6.19 -8.22 6.13
N LEU A 16 -4.88 -8.41 5.92
CA LEU A 16 -3.84 -7.56 6.49
C LEU A 16 -3.98 -6.10 6.02
N LYS A 17 -4.10 -5.88 4.71
CA LYS A 17 -4.26 -4.54 4.11
C LYS A 17 -5.57 -3.89 4.55
N GLY A 18 -6.66 -4.64 4.64
CA GLY A 18 -7.96 -4.14 5.08
C GLY A 18 -7.97 -3.71 6.55
N LYS A 19 -7.52 -4.58 7.45
CA LYS A 19 -7.52 -4.30 8.90
C LYS A 19 -6.55 -3.18 9.27
N SER A 20 -5.35 -3.16 8.68
CA SER A 20 -4.39 -2.08 8.91
C SER A 20 -4.90 -0.73 8.41
N SER A 21 -5.53 -0.67 7.23
CA SER A 21 -6.16 0.56 6.72
C SER A 21 -7.20 1.12 7.70
N LEU A 22 -8.05 0.27 8.26
CA LEU A 22 -9.02 0.68 9.29
C LEU A 22 -8.34 1.23 10.54
N MET A 23 -7.33 0.52 11.06
CA MET A 23 -6.61 0.94 12.27
C MET A 23 -5.87 2.28 12.09
N ILE A 24 -5.28 2.51 10.91
CA ILE A 24 -4.56 3.74 10.61
C ILE A 24 -5.54 4.91 10.49
N HIS A 25 -6.66 4.74 9.78
CA HIS A 25 -7.68 5.79 9.68
C HIS A 25 -8.38 6.09 11.00
N ASP A 26 -8.53 5.10 11.89
CA ASP A 26 -9.10 5.28 13.22
C ASP A 26 -8.14 6.06 14.14
N ARG A 27 -6.84 5.71 14.12
CA ARG A 27 -5.81 6.39 14.93
C ARG A 27 -5.47 7.79 14.41
N HIS A 28 -5.50 7.99 13.09
CA HIS A 28 -5.08 9.21 12.44
C HIS A 28 -6.24 9.81 11.64
N ALA A 29 -7.25 10.34 12.33
CA ALA A 29 -8.48 10.86 11.72
C ALA A 29 -8.22 11.93 10.63
N ASN A 30 -7.12 12.68 10.72
CA ASN A 30 -6.73 13.69 9.72
C ASN A 30 -6.35 13.09 8.36
N LEU A 31 -5.86 11.84 8.31
CA LEU A 31 -5.55 11.13 7.07
C LEU A 31 -6.80 10.82 6.23
N LYS A 32 -7.96 10.73 6.90
CA LYS A 32 -9.27 10.43 6.29
C LYS A 32 -9.73 11.54 5.34
N TYR A 33 -9.30 12.78 5.57
CA TYR A 33 -9.66 13.93 4.74
C TYR A 33 -8.70 14.14 3.56
N ASN A 34 -7.41 13.81 3.71
CA ASN A 34 -6.43 13.97 2.63
C ASN A 34 -6.49 12.85 1.58
N HIS A 35 -6.89 11.63 1.97
CA HIS A 35 -7.06 10.50 1.06
C HIS A 35 -8.53 10.38 0.66
N GLY A 36 -9.02 11.30 -0.19
CA GLY A 36 -10.44 11.43 -0.55
C GLY A 36 -11.16 10.12 -0.94
N ASN A 37 -10.43 9.11 -1.43
CA ASN A 37 -10.87 7.72 -1.45
C ASN A 37 -10.19 6.98 -0.30
N ARG A 38 -10.95 6.40 0.63
CA ARG A 38 -10.52 5.68 1.87
C ARG A 38 -9.61 4.46 1.65
N THR A 39 -8.82 4.44 0.60
CA THR A 39 -7.80 3.46 0.24
C THR A 39 -6.44 3.93 0.73
N PHE A 40 -5.91 3.26 1.75
CA PHE A 40 -4.59 3.57 2.30
C PHE A 40 -3.45 2.84 1.56
N TRP A 41 -3.71 1.64 1.05
CA TRP A 41 -2.72 0.82 0.34
C TRP A 41 -2.98 0.79 -1.16
N ALA A 42 -1.91 0.68 -1.96
CA ALA A 42 -2.01 0.39 -3.39
C ALA A 42 -2.77 -0.92 -3.65
N LYS A 43 -3.38 -1.09 -4.83
CA LYS A 43 -4.15 -2.30 -5.17
C LYS A 43 -3.27 -3.55 -5.21
N GLY A 44 -2.04 -3.42 -5.73
CA GLY A 44 -1.08 -4.51 -5.87
C GLY A 44 -0.46 -4.98 -4.55
N TYR A 45 0.20 -6.13 -4.61
CA TYR A 45 1.16 -6.58 -3.61
C TYR A 45 2.19 -7.51 -4.27
N TYR A 46 3.40 -7.52 -3.73
CA TYR A 46 4.48 -8.42 -4.16
C TYR A 46 4.68 -9.53 -3.13
N VAL A 47 4.86 -10.77 -3.60
CA VAL A 47 5.18 -11.93 -2.75
C VAL A 47 6.33 -12.73 -3.36
N SER A 48 7.28 -13.15 -2.53
CA SER A 48 8.33 -14.08 -2.91
C SER A 48 8.39 -15.21 -1.88
N THR A 49 8.45 -16.45 -2.36
CA THR A 49 8.42 -17.68 -1.54
C THR A 49 9.80 -18.12 -1.07
N VAL A 50 10.86 -17.53 -1.63
CA VAL A 50 12.27 -17.80 -1.34
C VAL A 50 12.97 -16.48 -1.00
N GLY A 51 14.15 -16.56 -0.37
CA GLY A 51 14.89 -15.41 0.18
C GLY A 51 14.82 -14.15 -0.67
N LEU A 52 14.47 -13.03 -0.02
CA LEU A 52 14.20 -11.74 -0.65
C LEU A 52 15.41 -11.24 -1.47
N ASN A 53 15.25 -11.05 -2.78
CA ASN A 53 16.21 -10.35 -3.62
C ASN A 53 15.88 -8.86 -3.62
N GLN A 54 16.72 -8.06 -2.96
CA GLN A 54 16.55 -6.61 -2.80
C GLN A 54 16.32 -5.87 -4.13
N LYS A 55 17.04 -6.27 -5.20
CA LYS A 55 16.90 -5.66 -6.53
C LYS A 55 15.50 -5.81 -7.12
N THR A 56 14.85 -6.94 -6.86
CA THR A 56 13.51 -7.22 -7.37
C THR A 56 12.45 -6.39 -6.64
N ILE A 57 12.62 -6.19 -5.32
CA ILE A 57 11.72 -5.34 -4.52
C ILE A 57 11.85 -3.89 -4.96
N GLU A 58 13.08 -3.40 -5.14
CA GLU A 58 13.35 -2.04 -5.61
C GLU A 58 12.74 -1.79 -6.99
N LYS A 59 12.89 -2.74 -7.92
CA LYS A 59 12.24 -2.68 -9.23
C LYS A 59 10.72 -2.59 -9.11
N TYR A 60 10.11 -3.45 -8.29
CA TYR A 60 8.65 -3.45 -8.08
C TYR A 60 8.13 -2.12 -7.53
N ILE A 61 8.83 -1.52 -6.56
CA ILE A 61 8.47 -0.21 -5.99
C ILE A 61 8.52 0.87 -7.08
N ARG A 62 9.63 0.93 -7.85
CA ARG A 62 9.79 1.93 -8.92
C ARG A 62 8.71 1.81 -10.00
N GLU A 63 8.35 0.59 -10.38
CA GLU A 63 7.30 0.34 -11.37
C GLU A 63 5.92 0.76 -10.85
N GLN A 64 5.59 0.42 -9.60
CA GLN A 64 4.32 0.88 -8.98
C GLN A 64 4.24 2.40 -8.85
N GLU A 65 5.31 3.06 -8.37
CA GLU A 65 5.34 4.52 -8.28
C GLU A 65 5.19 5.19 -9.65
N ALA A 66 5.78 4.62 -10.71
CA ALA A 66 5.64 5.14 -12.06
C ALA A 66 4.18 5.00 -12.56
N GLU A 67 3.56 3.84 -12.36
CA GLU A 67 2.15 3.62 -12.71
C GLU A 67 1.22 4.57 -11.94
N ASP A 68 1.45 4.72 -10.64
CA ASP A 68 0.61 5.57 -9.79
C ASP A 68 0.78 7.05 -10.13
N ARG A 69 2.00 7.53 -10.46
CA ARG A 69 2.20 8.89 -10.98
C ARG A 69 1.43 9.14 -12.28
N LEU A 70 1.43 8.18 -13.20
CA LEU A 70 0.68 8.29 -14.46
C LEU A 70 -0.83 8.32 -14.22
N ARG A 71 -1.34 7.52 -13.27
CA ARG A 71 -2.75 7.53 -12.85
C ARG A 71 -3.13 8.83 -12.13
N ASP A 72 -2.30 9.32 -11.24
CA ASP A 72 -2.56 10.53 -10.46
C ASP A 72 -2.44 11.82 -11.31
N GLN A 73 -1.59 11.87 -12.34
CA GLN A 73 -1.58 13.01 -13.29
C GLN A 73 -2.93 13.17 -14.02
N MET A 74 -3.72 12.10 -14.18
CA MET A 74 -5.08 12.17 -14.73
C MET A 74 -6.13 12.63 -13.71
N THR A 75 -5.82 12.63 -12.42
CA THR A 75 -6.73 12.97 -11.32
C THR A 75 -6.05 13.99 -10.42
N LYS A 76 -6.26 15.30 -10.63
CA LYS A 76 -5.66 16.42 -9.85
C LYS A 76 -5.69 16.15 -8.32
N ARG A 77 -4.67 15.47 -7.79
CA ARG A 77 -4.46 15.20 -6.37
C ARG A 77 -3.11 15.77 -6.02
N GLU A 78 -3.13 16.87 -5.28
CA GLU A 78 -1.93 17.42 -4.66
C GLU A 78 -1.44 16.41 -3.61
N TYR A 79 -0.27 15.82 -3.87
CA TYR A 79 0.36 14.86 -2.98
C TYR A 79 1.03 15.62 -1.83
N VAL A 80 0.28 15.86 -0.75
CA VAL A 80 0.85 16.34 0.52
C VAL A 80 1.30 15.11 1.30
N ASP A 81 2.60 14.98 1.54
CA ASP A 81 3.18 13.92 2.37
C ASP A 81 2.54 13.98 3.77
N PRO A 82 1.74 12.98 4.16
CA PRO A 82 0.97 13.04 5.39
C PRO A 82 1.78 12.63 6.63
N PHE A 83 3.05 12.26 6.46
CA PHE A 83 3.97 11.91 7.54
C PHE A 83 5.07 12.96 7.74
N LYS A 84 5.04 14.04 6.96
CA LYS A 84 5.77 15.27 7.28
C LYS A 84 5.04 16.01 8.40
N ASP A 85 5.38 15.69 9.64
CA ASP A 85 5.18 16.62 10.75
C ASP A 85 6.38 17.59 10.86
N LYS A 86 6.11 18.76 11.45
CA LYS A 86 6.96 19.97 11.60
C LYS A 86 8.39 19.74 12.06
#